data_AF-A0A183HY39-F1
#
_entry.id   AF-A0A183HY39-F1
#
_cell.length_a   1.000
_cell.length_b   1.000
_cell.length_c   1.000
_cell.angle_alpha   90.00
_cell.angle_beta   90.00
_cell.angle_gamma   90.00
#
_symmetry.space_group_name_H-M   'P 1'
#
loop_
_entity.id
_entity.type
_entity.pdbx_description
1 polymer ?
#
loop_
_entity_poly.entity_id
_entity_poly.type
_entity_poly.pdbx_seq_one_letter_code
_entity_poly.pdbx_strand_id
1 'polypeptide(L)'
;MKKYRSSKPYLKCRLKFDWHIKPHEMSSQFLSALAEFLVEKGFKRLGKITRRNREEKCVMKFGSDPQETNDGDVSKENNDMDSMGANSETVQKSSFALIGMRSVLRNMQKNVLSAVFFDTTTIKPSSVATTLGLCAISLRNTKVYAISGLNTVLSKALNMPMVGAVGLMNISATKELCDLASNSFTSVSILNKVLLKLLKKSLLLMTDMFFKKYSLTIHYGFYVEKFSTFLCDLHE
;
A
#
# COMPACT_ATOMS: atom_id res chain seq x y z
N MET A 1 -39.57 33.56 -12.36
CA MET A 1 -39.15 32.57 -13.38
C MET A 1 -37.94 31.79 -12.88
N LYS A 2 -38.04 30.47 -12.65
CA LYS A 2 -36.89 29.63 -12.28
C LYS A 2 -36.05 29.35 -13.53
N LYS A 3 -34.79 29.81 -13.55
CA LYS A 3 -33.84 29.52 -14.64
C LYS A 3 -33.53 28.03 -14.66
N TYR A 4 -34.06 27.30 -15.65
CA TYR A 4 -33.70 25.91 -15.92
C TYR A 4 -32.24 25.90 -16.40
N ARG A 5 -31.31 25.45 -15.57
CA ARG A 5 -29.93 25.22 -16.01
C ARG A 5 -29.95 24.00 -16.92
N SER A 6 -29.55 24.15 -18.18
CA SER A 6 -29.33 23.02 -19.08
C SER A 6 -28.31 22.08 -18.43
N SER A 7 -28.61 20.78 -18.45
CA SER A 7 -27.68 19.76 -17.96
C SER A 7 -26.44 19.79 -18.84
N LYS A 8 -25.30 20.14 -18.25
CA LYS A 8 -24.02 20.06 -18.98
C LYS A 8 -23.79 18.59 -19.35
N PRO A 9 -23.48 18.27 -20.62
CA PRO A 9 -23.10 16.91 -20.97
C PRO A 9 -21.83 16.57 -20.20
N TYR A 10 -21.87 15.48 -19.45
CA TYR A 10 -20.70 14.91 -18.78
C TYR A 10 -20.61 13.43 -19.13
N LEU A 11 -19.41 13.01 -19.49
CA LEU A 11 -19.17 11.61 -19.84
C LEU A 11 -19.16 10.78 -18.55
N LYS A 12 -20.24 10.03 -18.30
CA LYS A 12 -20.26 9.00 -17.25
C LYS A 12 -19.48 7.77 -17.72
N CYS A 13 -18.15 7.80 -17.61
CA CYS A 13 -17.36 6.58 -17.71
C CYS A 13 -17.59 5.73 -16.44
N ARG A 14 -18.59 4.85 -16.47
CA ARG A 14 -18.84 3.88 -15.39
C ARG A 14 -18.11 2.58 -15.70
N LEU A 15 -16.78 2.62 -15.65
CA LEU A 15 -16.02 1.40 -15.45
C LEU A 15 -16.41 0.81 -14.09
N LYS A 16 -16.98 -0.39 -14.11
CA LYS A 16 -17.35 -1.11 -12.89
C LYS A 16 -16.42 -2.29 -12.72
N PHE A 17 -15.82 -2.34 -11.54
CA PHE A 17 -15.00 -3.45 -11.08
C PHE A 17 -15.82 -4.26 -10.10
N ASP A 18 -15.79 -5.58 -10.28
CA ASP A 18 -16.26 -6.52 -9.29
C ASP A 18 -15.09 -6.88 -8.39
N TRP A 19 -15.23 -6.49 -7.12
CA TRP A 19 -14.24 -6.73 -6.07
C TRP A 19 -14.49 -8.04 -5.31
N HIS A 20 -15.58 -8.76 -5.62
CA HIS A 20 -15.88 -10.08 -5.08
C HIS A 20 -15.80 -10.16 -3.55
N ILE A 21 -16.31 -9.12 -2.87
CA ILE A 21 -16.27 -9.01 -1.40
C ILE A 21 -17.12 -10.13 -0.81
N LYS A 22 -16.47 -11.12 -0.19
CA LYS A 22 -17.12 -12.25 0.47
C LYS A 22 -17.62 -11.89 1.89
N PRO A 23 -18.60 -12.65 2.42
CA PRO A 23 -19.05 -12.51 3.79
C PRO A 23 -17.92 -12.82 4.81
N HIS A 24 -18.12 -12.34 6.03
CA HIS A 24 -17.09 -12.27 7.08
C HIS A 24 -16.52 -13.65 7.48
N GLU A 25 -17.32 -14.72 7.45
CA GLU A 25 -16.91 -16.06 7.89
C GLU A 25 -15.81 -16.68 7.01
N MET A 26 -15.93 -16.58 5.69
CA MET A 26 -14.88 -17.05 4.75
C MET A 26 -13.61 -16.20 4.86
N SER A 27 -13.76 -14.95 5.26
CA SER A 27 -12.63 -14.02 5.44
C SER A 27 -11.83 -14.34 6.71
N SER A 28 -12.47 -14.85 7.77
CA SER A 28 -11.82 -15.03 9.08
C SER A 28 -10.73 -16.10 9.05
N GLN A 29 -10.95 -17.24 8.39
CA GLN A 29 -9.95 -18.33 8.30
C GLN A 29 -8.66 -17.86 7.63
N PHE A 30 -8.79 -17.20 6.47
CA PHE A 30 -7.64 -16.63 5.77
C PHE A 30 -6.96 -15.52 6.59
N LEU A 31 -7.74 -14.64 7.21
CA LEU A 31 -7.20 -13.54 8.01
C LEU A 31 -6.41 -14.04 9.23
N SER A 32 -6.85 -15.13 9.87
CA SER A 32 -6.09 -15.77 10.95
C SER A 32 -4.75 -16.31 10.45
N ALA A 33 -4.75 -17.07 9.34
CA ALA A 33 -3.52 -17.60 8.74
C ALA A 33 -2.55 -16.48 8.31
N LEU A 34 -3.09 -15.40 7.72
CA LEU A 34 -2.30 -14.23 7.35
C LEU A 34 -1.71 -13.53 8.58
N ALA A 35 -2.49 -13.40 9.65
CA ALA A 35 -2.03 -12.77 10.89
C ALA A 35 -0.91 -13.58 11.54
N GLU A 36 -1.07 -14.90 11.65
CA GLU A 36 -0.06 -15.81 12.20
C GLU A 36 1.25 -15.73 11.41
N PHE A 37 1.18 -15.82 10.08
CA PHE A 37 2.34 -15.68 9.20
C PHE A 37 3.06 -14.35 9.41
N LEU A 38 2.34 -13.22 9.45
CA LEU A 38 2.96 -11.91 9.63
C LEU A 38 3.56 -11.75 11.04
N VAL A 39 2.96 -12.34 12.07
CA VAL A 39 3.55 -12.34 13.42
C VAL A 39 4.82 -13.18 13.43
N GLU A 40 4.82 -14.37 12.84
CA GLU A 40 5.98 -15.26 12.73
C GLU A 40 7.14 -14.58 12.00
N LYS A 41 6.86 -13.83 10.92
CA LYS A 41 7.86 -13.05 10.17
C LYS A 41 8.26 -11.73 10.84
N GLY A 42 7.85 -11.48 12.09
CA GLY A 42 8.34 -10.36 12.90
C GLY A 42 7.70 -9.01 12.59
N PHE A 43 6.52 -8.97 11.96
CA PHE A 43 5.83 -7.69 11.67
C PHE A 43 5.13 -7.08 12.90
N LYS A 44 5.01 -7.83 13.99
CA LYS A 44 4.40 -7.34 15.24
C LYS A 44 5.27 -6.25 15.87
N ARG A 45 4.70 -5.07 16.10
CA ARG A 45 5.40 -3.96 16.74
C ARG A 45 5.45 -4.17 18.25
N LEU A 46 6.64 -4.00 18.83
CA LEU A 46 6.78 -3.85 20.27
C LEU A 46 5.97 -2.64 20.72
N GLY A 47 5.16 -2.81 21.77
CA GLY A 47 4.37 -1.70 22.33
C GLY A 47 5.29 -0.56 22.74
N LYS A 48 4.84 0.69 22.55
CA LYS A 48 5.58 1.83 23.10
C LYS A 48 5.66 1.67 24.61
N ILE A 49 6.88 1.60 25.15
CA ILE A 49 7.11 1.85 26.57
C ILE A 49 6.73 3.31 26.79
N THR A 50 5.57 3.55 27.40
CA THR A 50 5.19 4.89 27.85
C THR A 50 6.14 5.26 28.98
N ARG A 51 7.28 5.91 28.66
CA ARG A 51 8.11 6.60 29.66
C ARG A 51 7.28 7.76 30.19
N ARG A 52 6.41 7.50 31.16
CA ARG A 52 5.69 8.53 31.91
C ARG A 52 6.74 9.28 32.75
N ASN A 53 6.67 10.61 32.65
CA ASN A 53 7.56 11.58 33.25
C ASN A 53 8.05 11.19 34.65
N ARG A 54 9.36 11.12 34.83
CA ARG A 54 9.99 11.25 36.15
C ARG A 54 9.92 12.74 36.47
N GLU A 55 8.80 13.16 37.05
CA GLU A 55 8.66 14.53 37.54
C GLU A 55 9.83 14.85 38.47
N GLU A 56 10.51 15.91 38.07
CA GLU A 56 11.60 16.57 38.74
C GLU A 56 11.14 16.93 40.16
N LYS A 57 11.88 16.43 41.15
CA LYS A 57 11.89 17.02 42.48
C LYS A 57 12.44 18.45 42.33
N CYS A 58 11.55 19.42 42.22
CA CYS A 58 11.83 20.79 42.63
C CYS A 58 10.94 21.09 43.83
N VAL A 59 11.56 21.34 44.98
CA VAL A 59 11.36 22.51 45.87
C VAL A 59 12.21 22.26 47.13
N MET A 60 13.37 22.89 47.21
CA MET A 60 13.66 23.86 48.27
C MET A 60 14.66 24.89 47.70
N LYS A 61 14.27 26.17 47.79
CA LYS A 61 15.03 27.36 47.38
C LYS A 61 16.10 27.73 48.40
N PHE A 62 17.05 28.54 47.94
CA PHE A 62 17.95 29.53 48.59
C PHE A 62 19.40 29.23 48.17
N GLY A 63 20.21 30.09 47.54
CA GLY A 63 20.14 31.47 47.03
C GLY A 63 21.56 31.83 46.51
N SER A 64 21.67 32.89 45.70
CA SER A 64 22.90 33.62 45.28
C SER A 64 23.94 32.94 44.34
N ASP A 65 24.01 33.48 43.12
CA ASP A 65 25.15 33.51 42.16
C ASP A 65 26.23 34.56 42.58
N PRO A 66 27.37 34.73 41.87
CA PRO A 66 28.23 33.75 41.19
C PRO A 66 29.73 33.99 41.47
N GLN A 67 30.59 32.95 41.43
CA GLN A 67 32.03 33.19 41.19
C GLN A 67 32.74 31.97 40.59
N GLU A 68 33.47 32.25 39.52
CA GLU A 68 34.34 31.36 38.75
C GLU A 68 35.45 30.74 39.60
N THR A 69 35.81 29.48 39.34
CA THR A 69 37.21 28.99 39.24
C THR A 69 37.28 27.47 38.98
N ASN A 70 38.15 27.16 38.02
CA ASN A 70 39.09 26.02 37.91
C ASN A 70 38.61 24.56 37.87
N ASP A 71 39.04 23.92 36.77
CA ASP A 71 39.73 22.62 36.65
C ASP A 71 39.15 21.36 37.29
N GLY A 72 38.87 20.36 36.44
CA GLY A 72 38.71 18.97 36.90
C GLY A 72 37.97 18.06 35.91
N ASP A 73 38.73 17.48 34.98
CA ASP A 73 38.55 16.17 34.33
C ASP A 73 37.50 15.23 34.96
N VAL A 74 36.50 14.78 34.17
CA VAL A 74 36.03 13.38 34.13
C VAL A 74 35.29 13.12 32.80
N SER A 75 35.85 12.21 32.03
CA SER A 75 35.29 11.46 30.91
C SER A 75 33.81 11.05 31.01
N LYS A 76 33.10 11.12 29.88
CA LYS A 76 32.06 10.14 29.51
C LYS A 76 31.73 10.23 28.02
N GLU A 77 32.38 9.35 27.27
CA GLU A 77 31.81 8.79 26.05
C GLU A 77 30.37 8.35 26.31
N ASN A 78 29.46 8.70 25.40
CA ASN A 78 28.37 7.83 25.02
C ASN A 78 28.24 7.97 23.51
N ASN A 79 28.93 7.09 22.80
CA ASN A 79 28.75 6.89 21.37
C ASN A 79 27.33 6.40 21.13
N ASP A 80 26.59 7.17 20.32
CA ASP A 80 25.28 6.82 19.78
C ASP A 80 25.37 5.52 18.96
N MET A 81 25.03 4.40 19.60
CA MET A 81 24.97 3.07 18.98
C MET A 81 23.52 2.59 18.91
N ASP A 82 22.62 3.32 18.25
CA ASP A 82 21.20 2.91 18.13
C ASP A 82 20.59 3.08 16.72
N SER A 83 21.39 3.31 15.68
CA SER A 83 20.87 3.51 14.31
C SER A 83 21.04 2.31 13.35
N MET A 84 21.89 1.34 13.68
CA MET A 84 22.26 0.28 12.72
C MET A 84 21.30 -0.93 12.69
N GLY A 85 20.59 -1.23 13.80
CA GLY A 85 19.77 -2.44 13.94
C GLY A 85 18.41 -2.40 13.24
N ALA A 86 17.77 -1.23 13.17
CA ALA A 86 16.43 -1.09 12.59
C ALA A 86 16.40 -1.32 11.06
N ASN A 87 17.50 -1.03 10.36
CA ASN A 87 17.58 -1.17 8.91
C ASN A 87 17.71 -2.64 8.47
N SER A 88 18.41 -3.48 9.25
CA SER A 88 18.55 -4.91 8.94
C SER A 88 17.22 -5.67 9.10
N GLU A 89 16.51 -5.42 10.20
CA GLU A 89 15.21 -6.05 10.46
C GLU A 89 14.12 -5.61 9.47
N THR A 90 14.12 -4.34 9.07
CA THR A 90 13.13 -3.82 8.11
C THR A 90 13.37 -4.37 6.70
N VAL A 91 14.63 -4.56 6.31
CA VAL A 91 15.00 -5.23 5.06
C VAL A 91 14.54 -6.69 5.08
N GLN A 92 14.76 -7.44 6.17
CA GLN A 92 14.27 -8.82 6.30
C GLN A 92 12.74 -8.92 6.25
N LYS A 93 12.00 -8.03 6.93
CA LYS A 93 10.52 -8.04 6.90
C LYS A 93 9.98 -7.79 5.50
N SER A 94 10.54 -6.81 4.79
CA SER A 94 10.13 -6.46 3.42
C SER A 94 10.36 -7.55 2.38
N SER A 95 11.19 -8.56 2.69
CA SER A 95 11.45 -9.69 1.78
C SER A 95 10.25 -10.65 1.66
N PHE A 96 9.37 -10.72 2.66
CA PHE A 96 8.21 -11.61 2.66
C PHE A 96 6.92 -10.89 2.32
N ALA A 97 6.68 -9.74 2.96
CA ALA A 97 5.43 -9.01 2.82
C ALA A 97 5.62 -7.51 3.03
N LEU A 98 4.64 -6.76 2.58
CA LEU A 98 4.56 -5.31 2.70
C LEU A 98 3.24 -4.93 3.36
N ILE A 99 3.30 -4.03 4.33
CA ILE A 99 2.12 -3.56 5.05
C ILE A 99 1.96 -2.06 4.81
N GLY A 100 0.73 -1.66 4.47
CA GLY A 100 0.33 -0.29 4.26
C GLY A 100 0.21 0.10 2.78
N MET A 101 -0.68 1.05 2.51
CA MET A 101 -1.01 1.47 1.13
C MET A 101 0.22 1.93 0.34
N ARG A 102 1.06 2.77 0.93
CA ARG A 102 2.21 3.37 0.20
C ARG A 102 3.23 2.32 -0.26
N SER A 103 3.62 1.41 0.64
CA SER A 103 4.60 0.36 0.35
C SER A 103 4.04 -0.64 -0.65
N VAL A 104 2.79 -1.07 -0.47
CA VAL A 104 2.09 -1.98 -1.38
C VAL A 104 1.96 -1.37 -2.77
N LEU A 105 1.43 -0.15 -2.90
CA LEU A 105 1.22 0.48 -4.22
C LEU A 105 2.53 0.72 -4.98
N ARG A 106 3.60 1.12 -4.28
CA ARG A 106 4.93 1.28 -4.89
C ARG A 106 5.46 -0.04 -5.46
N ASN A 107 5.16 -1.17 -4.83
CA ASN A 107 5.63 -2.48 -5.29
C ASN A 107 4.65 -3.16 -6.26
N MET A 108 3.36 -2.80 -6.23
CA MET A 108 2.41 -3.11 -7.31
C MET A 108 2.89 -2.50 -8.63
N GLN A 109 3.34 -1.23 -8.62
CA GLN A 109 3.90 -0.58 -9.81
C GLN A 109 5.16 -1.29 -10.36
N LYS A 110 5.91 -1.97 -9.50
CA LYS A 110 7.08 -2.77 -9.89
C LYS A 110 6.70 -4.19 -10.35
N ASN A 111 5.43 -4.59 -10.21
CA ASN A 111 4.93 -5.93 -10.54
C ASN A 111 5.73 -7.08 -9.87
N VAL A 112 6.14 -6.89 -8.61
CA VAL A 112 6.94 -7.86 -7.83
C VAL A 112 6.12 -8.65 -6.80
N LEU A 113 4.84 -8.32 -6.66
CA LEU A 113 3.94 -8.94 -5.69
C LEU A 113 3.16 -10.09 -6.35
N SER A 114 2.98 -11.18 -5.62
CA SER A 114 2.13 -12.30 -6.06
C SER A 114 0.66 -12.01 -5.75
N ALA A 115 0.39 -11.49 -4.55
CA ALA A 115 -0.96 -11.17 -4.10
C ALA A 115 -1.01 -9.84 -3.35
N VAL A 116 -2.13 -9.13 -3.49
CA VAL A 116 -2.43 -7.89 -2.76
C VAL A 116 -3.82 -7.95 -2.17
N PHE A 117 -3.94 -7.53 -0.92
CA PHE A 117 -5.18 -7.52 -0.15
C PHE A 117 -5.46 -6.10 0.30
N PHE A 118 -6.62 -5.57 -0.05
CA PHE A 118 -7.12 -4.30 0.45
C PHE A 118 -8.26 -4.52 1.44
N ASP A 119 -8.30 -3.72 2.50
CA ASP A 119 -9.46 -3.70 3.37
C ASP A 119 -10.66 -3.08 2.64
N THR A 120 -11.85 -3.65 2.85
CA THR A 120 -13.08 -3.17 2.21
C THR A 120 -13.40 -1.71 2.51
N THR A 121 -13.02 -1.20 3.70
CA THR A 121 -13.20 0.22 4.04
C THR A 121 -12.30 1.12 3.20
N THR A 122 -11.13 0.64 2.80
CA THR A 122 -10.15 1.40 2.01
C THR A 122 -10.61 1.56 0.56
N ILE A 123 -11.29 0.55 0.01
CA ILE A 123 -11.82 0.59 -1.36
C ILE A 123 -13.24 1.14 -1.46
N LYS A 124 -13.91 1.46 -0.35
CA LYS A 124 -15.28 1.97 -0.32
C LYS A 124 -15.50 3.23 -1.20
N PRO A 125 -14.58 4.22 -1.24
CA PRO A 125 -14.73 5.35 -2.15
C PRO A 125 -14.63 4.90 -3.61
N SER A 126 -15.62 5.26 -4.44
CA SER A 126 -15.73 4.80 -5.83
C SER A 126 -14.52 5.17 -6.70
N SER A 127 -13.91 6.34 -6.48
CA SER A 127 -12.69 6.78 -7.17
C SER A 127 -11.49 5.90 -6.83
N VAL A 128 -11.37 5.45 -5.58
CA VAL A 128 -10.31 4.56 -5.12
C VAL A 128 -10.52 3.16 -5.69
N ALA A 129 -11.73 2.61 -5.56
CA ALA A 129 -12.08 1.32 -6.19
C ALA A 129 -11.84 1.31 -7.70
N THR A 130 -12.15 2.39 -8.40
CA THR A 130 -11.95 2.45 -9.86
C THR A 130 -10.46 2.49 -10.20
N THR A 131 -9.69 3.34 -9.52
CA THR A 131 -8.25 3.49 -9.76
C THR A 131 -7.48 2.21 -9.42
N LEU A 132 -7.77 1.60 -8.27
CA LEU A 132 -7.13 0.35 -7.86
C LEU A 132 -7.58 -0.82 -8.74
N GLY A 133 -8.84 -0.84 -9.17
CA GLY A 133 -9.33 -1.83 -10.12
C GLY A 133 -8.60 -1.74 -11.46
N LEU A 134 -8.44 -0.52 -12.00
CA LEU A 134 -7.65 -0.26 -13.21
C LEU A 134 -6.18 -0.69 -13.06
N CYS A 135 -5.58 -0.40 -11.91
CA CYS A 135 -4.22 -0.82 -11.60
C CYS A 135 -4.13 -2.35 -11.52
N ALA A 136 -5.05 -3.02 -10.84
CA ALA A 136 -5.03 -4.47 -10.66
C ALA A 136 -5.11 -5.23 -11.99
N ILE A 137 -6.01 -4.84 -12.90
CA ILE A 137 -6.16 -5.49 -14.21
C ILE A 137 -4.96 -5.26 -15.14
N SER A 138 -4.13 -4.27 -14.83
CA SER A 138 -2.93 -3.93 -15.56
C SER A 138 -1.76 -4.86 -15.20
N LEU A 139 -1.87 -5.56 -14.06
CA LEU A 139 -0.86 -6.47 -13.54
C LEU A 139 -1.13 -7.89 -14.04
N ARG A 140 -0.09 -8.57 -14.54
CA ARG A 140 -0.18 -9.96 -15.01
C ARG A 140 -0.02 -10.96 -13.88
N ASN A 141 0.94 -10.69 -13.01
CA ASN A 141 1.44 -11.65 -12.03
C ASN A 141 0.84 -11.43 -10.64
N THR A 142 0.22 -10.27 -10.42
CA THR A 142 -0.34 -9.90 -9.11
C THR A 142 -1.85 -10.10 -9.09
N LYS A 143 -2.34 -10.98 -8.23
CA LYS A 143 -3.77 -11.09 -7.94
C LYS A 143 -4.17 -10.11 -6.83
N VAL A 144 -5.20 -9.32 -7.07
CA VAL A 144 -5.65 -8.29 -6.12
C VAL A 144 -7.03 -8.64 -5.59
N TYR A 145 -7.19 -8.56 -4.27
CA TYR A 145 -8.39 -8.95 -3.55
C TYR A 145 -8.87 -7.84 -2.60
N ALA A 146 -10.17 -7.86 -2.30
CA ALA A 146 -10.76 -7.06 -1.24
C ALA A 146 -11.26 -7.97 -0.12
N ILE A 147 -10.79 -7.73 1.11
CA ILE A 147 -11.11 -8.57 2.26
C ILE A 147 -11.74 -7.72 3.36
N SER A 148 -12.88 -8.16 3.87
CA SER A 148 -13.57 -7.47 4.95
C SER A 148 -12.94 -7.81 6.29
N GLY A 149 -12.67 -6.80 7.12
CA GLY A 149 -12.08 -7.01 8.45
C GLY A 149 -10.56 -7.22 8.44
N LEU A 150 -9.90 -6.94 7.32
CA LEU A 150 -8.44 -6.99 7.23
C LEU A 150 -7.80 -6.03 8.24
N ASN A 151 -8.30 -4.79 8.30
CA ASN A 151 -7.80 -3.80 9.23
C ASN A 151 -8.03 -4.21 10.69
N THR A 152 -9.22 -4.71 11.04
CA THR A 152 -9.57 -5.03 12.43
C THR A 152 -8.74 -6.19 12.98
N VAL A 153 -8.52 -7.24 12.18
CA VAL A 153 -7.73 -8.41 12.60
C VAL A 153 -6.24 -8.06 12.67
N LEU A 154 -5.69 -7.46 11.61
CA LEU A 154 -4.24 -7.25 11.52
C LEU A 154 -3.75 -6.08 12.39
N SER A 155 -4.53 -5.02 12.57
CA SER A 155 -4.16 -3.93 13.49
C SER A 155 -3.95 -4.46 14.91
N LYS A 156 -4.84 -5.33 15.38
CA LYS A 156 -4.75 -5.98 16.69
C LYS A 156 -3.59 -6.98 16.76
N ALA A 157 -3.46 -7.87 15.78
CA ALA A 157 -2.42 -8.90 15.78
C ALA A 157 -1.00 -8.31 15.74
N LEU A 158 -0.80 -7.26 14.93
CA LEU A 158 0.51 -6.65 14.68
C LEU A 158 0.80 -5.43 15.55
N ASN A 159 -0.13 -5.03 16.43
CA ASN A 159 -0.04 -3.83 17.25
C ASN A 159 0.23 -2.57 16.39
N MET A 160 -0.53 -2.43 15.30
CA MET A 160 -0.45 -1.30 14.38
C MET A 160 -1.74 -0.49 14.45
N PRO A 161 -1.68 0.86 14.31
CA PRO A 161 -2.87 1.70 14.42
C PRO A 161 -3.88 1.43 13.28
N MET A 162 -3.39 1.08 12.09
CA MET A 162 -4.22 0.80 10.92
C MET A 162 -3.46 -0.03 9.90
N VAL A 163 -4.15 -1.01 9.30
CA VAL A 163 -3.68 -1.84 8.19
C VAL A 163 -4.71 -1.81 7.07
N GLY A 164 -4.52 -0.91 6.11
CA GLY A 164 -5.42 -0.77 4.95
C GLY A 164 -5.07 -1.68 3.76
N ALA A 165 -3.82 -2.14 3.68
CA ALA A 165 -3.35 -3.01 2.61
C ALA A 165 -2.21 -3.92 3.07
N VAL A 166 -2.16 -5.11 2.48
CA VAL A 166 -1.05 -6.06 2.61
C VAL A 166 -0.69 -6.58 1.23
N GLY A 167 0.61 -6.64 0.92
CA GLY A 167 1.13 -7.25 -0.30
C GLY A 167 2.08 -8.38 0.06
N LEU A 168 1.95 -9.52 -0.62
CA LEU A 168 2.85 -10.67 -0.48
C LEU A 168 3.85 -10.66 -1.64
N MET A 169 5.13 -10.82 -1.30
CA MET A 169 6.19 -10.94 -2.30
C MET A 169 6.05 -12.24 -3.08
N ASN A 170 6.49 -12.27 -4.34
CA ASN A 170 6.47 -13.47 -5.16
C ASN A 170 7.65 -14.41 -4.81
N ILE A 171 7.53 -15.13 -3.70
CA ILE A 171 8.54 -16.05 -3.17
C ILE A 171 7.88 -17.37 -2.73
N SER A 172 8.67 -18.44 -2.56
CA SER A 172 8.15 -19.75 -2.14
C SER A 172 7.46 -19.70 -0.78
N ALA A 173 7.99 -18.93 0.17
CA ALA A 173 7.45 -18.82 1.53
C ALA A 173 6.04 -18.21 1.63
N THR A 174 5.59 -17.47 0.61
CA THR A 174 4.24 -16.87 0.57
C THR A 174 3.27 -17.65 -0.31
N LYS A 175 3.74 -18.71 -0.98
CA LYS A 175 2.97 -19.47 -1.96
C LYS A 175 1.71 -20.09 -1.34
N GLU A 176 1.84 -20.71 -0.17
CA GLU A 176 0.70 -21.35 0.51
C GLU A 176 -0.42 -20.35 0.82
N LEU A 177 -0.08 -19.14 1.27
CA LEU A 177 -1.06 -18.07 1.47
C LEU A 177 -1.68 -17.59 0.15
N CYS A 178 -0.91 -17.53 -0.93
CA CYS A 178 -1.42 -17.14 -2.24
C CYS A 178 -2.36 -18.20 -2.84
N ASP A 179 -2.08 -19.48 -2.61
CA ASP A 179 -2.90 -20.61 -3.04
C ASP A 179 -4.19 -20.65 -2.21
N LEU A 180 -4.09 -20.49 -0.88
CA LEU A 180 -5.24 -20.35 0.01
C LEU A 180 -6.14 -19.18 -0.42
N ALA A 181 -5.55 -18.01 -0.70
CA ALA A 181 -6.29 -16.85 -1.18
C ALA A 181 -6.99 -17.11 -2.53
N SER A 182 -6.32 -17.80 -3.45
CA SER A 182 -6.87 -18.13 -4.77
C SER A 182 -8.04 -19.13 -4.69
N ASN A 183 -8.03 -20.03 -3.70
CA ASN A 183 -9.11 -20.98 -3.46
C ASN A 183 -10.28 -20.33 -2.72
N SER A 184 -9.98 -19.43 -1.77
CA SER A 184 -10.98 -18.80 -0.91
C SER A 184 -11.62 -17.56 -1.53
N PHE A 185 -10.96 -16.84 -2.46
CA PHE A 185 -11.43 -15.57 -3.00
C PHE A 185 -11.27 -15.47 -4.51
N THR A 186 -12.09 -14.62 -5.11
CA THR A 186 -11.97 -14.26 -6.52
C THR A 186 -11.24 -12.91 -6.60
N SER A 187 -10.21 -12.83 -7.44
CA SER A 187 -9.50 -11.57 -7.66
C SER A 187 -10.40 -10.55 -8.36
N VAL A 188 -10.09 -9.26 -8.16
CA VAL A 188 -10.82 -8.16 -8.80
C VAL A 188 -10.89 -8.36 -10.32
N SER A 189 -12.06 -8.10 -10.88
CA SER A 189 -12.34 -8.31 -12.29
C SER A 189 -13.21 -7.19 -12.85
N ILE A 190 -13.24 -7.06 -14.18
CA ILE A 190 -14.05 -6.02 -14.84
C ILE A 190 -15.42 -6.61 -15.17
N LEU A 191 -16.47 -5.93 -14.72
CA LEU A 191 -17.85 -6.35 -14.97
C LEU A 191 -18.26 -6.19 -16.44
N ASN A 192 -17.63 -5.24 -17.17
CA ASN A 192 -17.95 -4.94 -18.56
C ASN A 192 -16.72 -5.08 -19.48
N LYS A 193 -16.51 -6.30 -20.00
CA LYS A 193 -15.37 -6.63 -20.89
C LYS A 193 -15.42 -5.87 -22.24
N VAL A 194 -16.61 -5.49 -22.71
CA VAL A 194 -16.80 -4.78 -23.98
C VAL A 194 -16.31 -3.34 -23.88
N LEU A 195 -16.65 -2.63 -22.78
CA LEU A 195 -16.21 -1.27 -22.53
C LEU A 195 -14.68 -1.18 -22.37
N LEU A 196 -14.05 -2.20 -21.79
CA LEU A 196 -12.59 -2.26 -21.71
C LEU A 196 -11.94 -2.34 -23.10
N LYS A 197 -12.44 -3.19 -24.00
CA LYS A 197 -11.91 -3.27 -25.38
C LYS A 197 -12.02 -1.92 -26.09
N LEU A 198 -13.14 -1.22 -25.90
CA LEU A 198 -13.36 0.11 -26.46
C LEU A 198 -12.44 1.17 -25.84
N LEU A 199 -12.22 1.16 -24.53
CA LEU A 199 -11.29 2.08 -23.88
C LEU A 199 -9.84 1.79 -24.24
N LYS A 200 -9.45 0.53 -24.35
CA LYS A 200 -8.12 0.14 -24.88
C LYS A 200 -7.91 0.70 -26.28
N LYS A 201 -8.88 0.47 -27.18
CA LYS A 201 -8.82 0.95 -28.56
C LYS A 201 -8.83 2.48 -28.65
N SER A 202 -9.64 3.15 -27.83
CA SER A 202 -9.70 4.61 -27.75
C SER A 202 -8.41 5.22 -27.20
N LEU A 203 -7.84 4.65 -26.13
CA LEU A 203 -6.58 5.11 -25.55
C LEU A 203 -5.42 4.91 -26.53
N LEU A 204 -5.38 3.78 -27.24
CA LEU A 204 -4.40 3.51 -28.29
C LEU A 204 -4.51 4.51 -29.45
N LEU A 205 -5.74 4.79 -29.91
CA LEU A 205 -5.99 5.80 -30.95
C LEU A 205 -5.62 7.21 -30.50
N MET A 206 -5.88 7.55 -29.24
CA MET A 206 -5.51 8.84 -28.65
C MET A 206 -4.00 8.99 -28.54
N THR A 207 -3.27 7.96 -28.11
CA THR A 207 -1.80 7.98 -28.11
C THR A 207 -1.26 8.07 -29.53
N ASP A 208 -1.79 7.31 -30.48
CA ASP A 208 -1.33 7.31 -31.87
C ASP A 208 -1.59 8.66 -32.56
N MET A 209 -2.74 9.29 -32.29
CA MET A 209 -3.04 10.67 -32.71
C MET A 209 -2.14 11.70 -32.04
N PHE A 210 -1.83 11.53 -30.75
CA PHE A 210 -0.95 12.45 -30.03
C PHE A 210 0.48 12.38 -30.58
N PHE A 211 0.98 11.17 -30.85
CA PHE A 211 2.29 10.95 -31.48
C PHE A 211 2.36 11.49 -32.91
N LYS A 212 1.31 11.29 -33.72
CA LYS A 212 1.25 11.85 -35.09
C LYS A 212 1.17 13.37 -35.13
N LYS A 213 0.53 14.00 -34.12
CA LYS A 213 0.29 15.44 -34.10
C LYS A 213 1.41 16.23 -33.42
N TYR A 214 2.11 15.63 -32.46
CA TYR A 214 3.19 16.24 -31.72
C TYR A 214 4.45 15.40 -31.92
N SER A 215 5.19 15.67 -33.00
CA SER A 215 6.57 15.23 -33.16
C SER A 215 7.45 16.01 -32.18
N LEU A 216 7.27 15.77 -30.88
CA LEU A 216 7.95 16.48 -29.80
C LEU A 216 9.16 15.65 -29.37
N THR A 217 10.31 16.05 -29.88
CA THR A 217 11.60 15.69 -29.31
C THR A 217 11.66 16.24 -27.87
N ILE A 218 12.26 15.46 -26.97
CA ILE A 218 12.85 15.82 -25.66
C ILE A 218 12.07 15.37 -24.38
N HIS A 219 12.74 14.45 -23.65
CA HIS A 219 12.63 14.12 -22.22
C HIS A 219 11.31 13.60 -21.60
N TYR A 220 10.57 12.73 -22.29
CA TYR A 220 9.51 11.89 -21.68
C TYR A 220 9.75 10.37 -21.82
N GLY A 221 10.99 9.96 -22.11
CA GLY A 221 11.35 8.57 -22.43
C GLY A 221 10.94 7.53 -21.38
N PHE A 222 10.92 7.88 -20.09
CA PHE A 222 10.71 6.88 -19.03
C PHE A 222 9.23 6.50 -18.78
N TYR A 223 8.28 7.38 -19.11
CA TYR A 223 6.84 7.13 -18.91
C TYR A 223 6.17 6.54 -20.14
N VAL A 224 6.66 6.90 -21.34
CA VAL A 224 6.08 6.47 -22.61
C VAL A 224 6.55 5.06 -23.00
N GLU A 225 7.84 4.73 -22.84
CA GLU A 225 8.32 3.39 -23.18
C GLU A 225 7.63 2.31 -22.34
N LYS A 226 7.40 2.58 -21.04
CA LYS A 226 6.66 1.68 -20.16
C LYS A 226 5.18 1.57 -20.52
N PHE A 227 4.57 2.61 -21.08
CA PHE A 227 3.16 2.58 -21.51
C PHE A 227 2.99 1.92 -22.89
N SER A 228 4.02 1.99 -23.75
CA SER A 228 4.07 1.28 -25.03
C SER A 228 4.32 -0.21 -24.84
N THR A 229 5.26 -0.61 -23.96
CA THR A 229 5.42 -2.02 -23.57
C THR A 229 4.17 -2.56 -22.87
N PHE A 230 3.51 -1.74 -22.05
CA PHE A 230 2.21 -2.06 -21.45
C PHE A 230 1.10 -2.39 -22.47
N LEU A 231 1.12 -1.78 -23.65
CA LEU A 231 0.16 -2.04 -24.72
C LEU A 231 0.58 -3.22 -25.62
N CYS A 232 1.87 -3.42 -25.86
CA CYS A 232 2.39 -4.54 -26.66
C CYS A 232 2.29 -5.88 -25.93
N ASP A 233 2.60 -5.91 -24.64
CA ASP A 233 2.59 -7.20 -23.92
C ASP A 233 1.17 -7.74 -23.79
N LEU A 234 0.14 -6.90 -23.86
CA LEU A 234 -1.28 -7.25 -23.64
C LEU A 234 -1.97 -7.87 -24.87
N HIS A 235 -1.16 -8.22 -25.88
CA HIS A 235 -1.55 -8.81 -27.16
C HIS A 235 -1.32 -10.35 -27.23
N GLU A 236 -0.90 -10.98 -26.13
CA GLU A 236 -0.96 -12.44 -25.93
C GLU A 236 -1.94 -12.79 -24.80
#